data_AF-R7AKI3-F1
#
_entry.id   AF-R7AKI3-F1
#
_cell.length_a   1.000
_cell.length_b   1.000
_cell.length_c   1.000
_cell.angle_alpha   90.00
_cell.angle_beta   90.00
_cell.angle_gamma   90.00
#
_symmetry.space_group_name_H-M   'P 1'
#
loop_
_entity.id
_entity.type
_entity.pdbx_description
1 polymer ?
#
loop_
_entity_poly.entity_id
_entity_poly.type
_entity_poly.pdbx_seq_one_letter_code
_entity_poly.pdbx_strand_id
1 'polypeptide(L)'
;MRIGNELDKLCAYAEGGEITGEAISMLVAREDSLNAFALARAVTARNGRAAMEALDILSQQRNEPVMLLSAITSAFLDLYRVKAAQAAGKHHEHVLEDFSYKGREFAVKNAFRDAGKSSLEQMRACVLILRDTDAALKSTRLDGRILIEEAITRMLAVER
;
A
#
# COMPACT_ATOMS: atom_id res chain seq x y z
N MET A 1 6.45 -13.35 13.79
CA MET A 1 7.57 -12.72 14.52
C MET A 1 7.22 -11.30 15.00
N ARG A 2 6.68 -10.40 14.16
CA ARG A 2 6.34 -9.02 14.55
C ARG A 2 5.18 -8.87 15.56
N ILE A 3 4.12 -9.67 15.44
CA ILE A 3 2.95 -9.61 16.34
C ILE A 3 3.34 -9.95 17.79
N GLY A 4 4.23 -10.93 18.01
CA GLY A 4 4.69 -11.30 19.35
C GLY A 4 5.40 -10.14 20.05
N ASN A 5 6.32 -9.47 19.35
CA ASN A 5 7.05 -8.34 19.89
C ASN A 5 6.14 -7.14 20.25
N GLU A 6 5.12 -6.85 19.44
CA GLU A 6 4.16 -5.79 19.75
C GLU A 6 3.24 -6.18 20.92
N LEU A 7 2.88 -7.46 21.05
CA LEU A 7 2.15 -8.00 22.19
C LEU A 7 2.96 -7.87 23.49
N ASP A 8 4.24 -8.24 23.48
CA ASP A 8 5.10 -8.15 24.66
C ASP A 8 5.21 -6.70 25.15
N LYS A 9 5.33 -5.73 24.23
CA LYS A 9 5.32 -4.30 24.57
C LYS A 9 4.00 -3.86 25.20
N LEU A 10 2.87 -4.27 24.63
CA LEU A 10 1.55 -3.89 25.13
C LEU A 10 1.26 -4.52 26.50
N CYS A 11 1.63 -5.79 26.69
CA CYS A 11 1.52 -6.48 27.97
C CYS A 11 2.39 -5.81 29.05
N ALA A 12 3.62 -5.42 28.69
CA ALA A 12 4.51 -4.70 29.61
C ALA A 12 3.95 -3.33 29.98
N TYR A 13 3.36 -2.60 29.03
CA TYR A 13 2.73 -1.30 29.28
C TYR A 13 1.46 -1.40 30.13
N ALA A 14 0.64 -2.44 29.91
CA ALA A 14 -0.62 -2.62 30.63
C ALA A 14 -0.41 -3.12 32.07
N GLU A 15 0.76 -3.66 32.41
CA GLU A 15 1.13 -4.15 33.76
C GLU A 15 0.07 -5.10 34.38
N GLY A 16 -0.53 -5.97 33.56
CA GLY A 16 -1.60 -6.89 33.98
C GLY A 16 -3.03 -6.33 33.88
N GLY A 17 -3.18 -5.07 33.47
CA GLY A 17 -4.45 -4.42 33.13
C GLY A 17 -4.93 -4.72 31.70
N GLU A 18 -6.04 -4.08 31.32
CA GLU A 18 -6.64 -4.21 29.99
C GLU A 18 -5.83 -3.45 28.91
N ILE A 19 -5.55 -4.11 27.78
CA ILE A 19 -4.92 -3.47 26.61
C ILE A 19 -6.00 -2.70 25.83
N THR A 20 -6.01 -1.37 25.96
CA THR A 20 -7.00 -0.50 25.30
C THR A 20 -6.62 -0.16 23.86
N GLY A 21 -7.61 0.26 23.05
CA GLY A 21 -7.37 0.74 21.69
C GLY A 21 -6.49 2.00 21.62
N GLU A 22 -6.50 2.82 22.66
CA GLU A 22 -5.61 3.97 22.82
C GLU A 22 -4.16 3.53 23.03
N ALA A 23 -3.93 2.57 23.93
CA ALA A 23 -2.60 1.99 24.17
C ALA A 23 -2.02 1.37 22.89
N ILE A 24 -2.84 0.65 22.11
CA ILE A 24 -2.44 0.11 20.80
C ILE A 24 -2.04 1.24 19.85
N SER A 25 -2.87 2.28 19.74
CA SER A 25 -2.62 3.40 18.81
C SER A 25 -1.37 4.20 19.18
N MET A 26 -1.04 4.27 20.46
CA MET A 26 0.12 4.98 20.99
C MET A 26 1.42 4.17 20.84
N LEU A 27 1.39 2.86 21.11
CA LEU A 27 2.60 2.05 21.27
C LEU A 27 2.97 1.23 20.04
N VAL A 28 2.00 0.87 19.20
CA VAL A 28 2.22 0.03 18.03
C VAL A 28 2.37 0.91 16.80
N ALA A 29 3.60 0.97 16.28
CA ALA A 29 3.86 1.67 15.02
C ALA A 29 3.16 0.94 13.87
N ARG A 30 2.43 1.69 13.03
CA ARG A 30 1.81 1.13 11.83
C ARG A 30 2.88 0.65 10.85
N GLU A 31 2.64 -0.51 10.25
CA GLU A 31 3.57 -1.10 9.29
C GLU A 31 3.47 -0.42 7.91
N ASP A 32 4.62 -0.18 7.29
CA ASP A 32 4.76 0.54 6.02
C ASP A 32 3.95 -0.13 4.91
N SER A 33 3.89 -1.46 4.90
CA SER A 33 3.06 -2.21 3.95
C SER A 33 1.56 -1.88 4.12
N LEU A 34 1.06 -1.74 5.35
CA LEU A 34 -0.32 -1.36 5.63
C LEU A 34 -0.62 0.06 5.18
N ASN A 35 0.33 0.98 5.35
CA ASN A 35 0.20 2.36 4.91
C ASN A 35 0.26 2.48 3.38
N ALA A 36 1.08 1.67 2.70
CA ALA A 36 1.12 1.60 1.24
C ALA A 36 -0.19 1.06 0.64
N PHE A 37 -0.79 0.04 1.28
CA PHE A 37 -2.13 -0.41 0.91
C PHE A 37 -3.20 0.65 1.17
N ALA A 38 -3.10 1.41 2.28
CA ALA A 38 -4.01 2.52 2.54
C ALA A 38 -3.92 3.60 1.46
N LEU A 39 -2.71 3.96 1.03
CA LEU A 39 -2.47 4.88 -0.07
C LEU A 39 -3.08 4.36 -1.38
N ALA A 40 -2.81 3.11 -1.76
CA ALA A 40 -3.36 2.51 -2.97
C ALA A 40 -4.91 2.50 -2.95
N ARG A 41 -5.52 2.19 -1.81
CA ARG A 41 -6.99 2.31 -1.63
C ARG A 41 -7.49 3.74 -1.77
N ALA A 42 -6.79 4.72 -1.21
CA ALA A 42 -7.18 6.12 -1.32
C ALA A 42 -7.12 6.61 -2.77
N VAL A 43 -6.06 6.25 -3.51
CA VAL A 43 -5.93 6.58 -4.94
C VAL A 43 -7.03 5.93 -5.77
N THR A 44 -7.30 4.65 -5.57
CA THR A 44 -8.39 3.94 -6.28
C THR A 44 -9.79 4.48 -5.95
N ALA A 45 -9.97 4.99 -4.72
CA ALA A 45 -11.18 5.70 -4.30
C ALA A 45 -11.23 7.17 -4.78
N ARG A 46 -10.21 7.67 -5.47
CA ARG A 46 -10.00 9.09 -5.82
C ARG A 46 -10.05 10.04 -4.62
N ASN A 47 -9.67 9.57 -3.45
CA ASN A 47 -9.56 10.40 -2.26
C ASN A 47 -8.14 10.96 -2.16
N GLY A 48 -7.90 12.09 -2.84
CA GLY A 48 -6.59 12.73 -2.88
C GLY A 48 -6.08 13.16 -1.50
N ARG A 49 -6.99 13.63 -0.62
CA ARG A 49 -6.64 13.97 0.77
C ARG A 49 -6.09 12.74 1.51
N ALA A 50 -6.85 11.65 1.52
CA ALA A 50 -6.42 10.43 2.20
C ALA A 50 -5.16 9.81 1.56
N ALA A 51 -4.95 10.00 0.26
CA ALA A 51 -3.74 9.53 -0.41
C ALA A 51 -2.49 10.29 0.05
N MET A 52 -2.58 11.62 0.14
CA MET A 52 -1.47 12.46 0.63
C MET A 52 -1.23 12.28 2.14
N GLU A 53 -2.28 12.13 2.94
CA GLU A 53 -2.14 11.79 4.37
C GLU A 53 -1.42 10.43 4.56
N ALA A 54 -1.75 9.43 3.75
CA ALA A 54 -1.05 8.15 3.78
C ALA A 54 0.43 8.27 3.34
N LEU A 55 0.72 9.13 2.36
CA LEU A 55 2.10 9.44 1.95
C LEU A 55 2.89 10.13 3.06
N ASP A 56 2.28 11.08 3.77
CA ASP A 56 2.91 11.76 4.89
C ASP A 56 3.32 10.78 5.99
N ILE A 57 2.41 9.87 6.37
CA ILE A 57 2.69 8.83 7.35
C ILE A 57 3.87 7.95 6.89
N LEU A 58 3.85 7.50 5.63
CA LEU A 58 4.92 6.69 5.06
C LEU A 58 6.27 7.41 5.03
N SER A 59 6.25 8.73 4.77
CA SER A 59 7.46 9.55 4.68
C SER A 59 8.07 9.86 6.05
N GLN A 60 7.24 9.94 7.10
CA GLN A 60 7.70 10.18 8.48
C GLN A 60 8.57 9.06 9.04
N GLN A 61 8.51 7.86 8.46
CA GLN A 61 9.29 6.70 8.89
C GLN A 61 10.77 6.74 8.45
N ARG A 62 11.24 7.87 7.90
CA ARG A 62 12.61 8.07 7.37
C ARG A 62 12.99 7.06 6.28
N ASN A 63 12.00 6.62 5.51
CA ASN A 63 12.24 5.74 4.37
C ASN A 63 12.91 6.51 3.23
N GLU A 64 13.93 5.90 2.62
CA GLU A 64 14.49 6.39 1.36
C GLU A 64 13.38 6.42 0.28
N PRO A 65 13.31 7.46 -0.57
CA PRO A 65 12.25 7.59 -1.58
C PRO A 65 12.07 6.34 -2.47
N VAL A 66 13.16 5.65 -2.78
CA VAL A 66 13.15 4.40 -3.54
C VAL A 66 12.43 3.27 -2.80
N MET A 67 12.63 3.15 -1.48
CA MET A 67 11.96 2.14 -0.66
C MET A 67 10.46 2.45 -0.55
N LEU A 68 10.12 3.72 -0.37
CA LEU A 68 8.75 4.19 -0.35
C LEU A 68 8.02 3.87 -1.66
N LEU A 69 8.63 4.21 -2.80
CA LEU A 69 8.05 3.92 -4.11
C LEU A 69 7.91 2.41 -4.33
N SER A 70 8.86 1.60 -3.88
CA SER A 70 8.80 0.14 -3.96
C SER A 70 7.61 -0.45 -3.18
N ALA A 71 7.35 0.07 -1.97
CA ALA A 71 6.20 -0.34 -1.15
C ALA A 71 4.87 0.03 -1.83
N ILE A 72 4.76 1.26 -2.35
CA ILE A 72 3.58 1.72 -3.11
C ILE A 72 3.39 0.85 -4.35
N THR A 73 4.45 0.62 -5.13
CA THR A 73 4.42 -0.20 -6.34
C THR A 73 3.96 -1.61 -6.06
N SER A 74 4.42 -2.22 -4.97
CA SER A 74 3.99 -3.55 -4.55
C SER A 74 2.48 -3.60 -4.28
N ALA A 75 1.92 -2.60 -3.58
CA ALA A 75 0.48 -2.54 -3.33
C ALA A 75 -0.34 -2.39 -4.63
N PHE A 76 0.13 -1.58 -5.58
CA PHE A 76 -0.53 -1.43 -6.90
C PHE A 76 -0.40 -2.68 -7.78
N LEU A 77 0.73 -3.39 -7.74
CA LEU A 77 0.88 -4.66 -8.44
C LEU A 77 -0.07 -5.73 -7.90
N ASP A 78 -0.26 -5.77 -6.57
CA ASP A 78 -1.21 -6.68 -5.95
C ASP A 78 -2.66 -6.37 -6.41
N LEU A 79 -3.05 -5.08 -6.46
CA LEU A 79 -4.34 -4.67 -7.03
C LEU A 79 -4.46 -5.00 -8.53
N TYR A 80 -3.40 -4.79 -9.31
CA TYR A 80 -3.39 -5.08 -10.74
C TYR A 80 -3.56 -6.58 -11.02
N ARG A 81 -2.84 -7.45 -10.30
CA ARG A 81 -2.96 -8.91 -10.40
C ARG A 81 -4.37 -9.37 -10.10
N VAL A 82 -4.97 -8.84 -9.03
CA VAL A 82 -6.37 -9.11 -8.68
C VAL A 82 -7.33 -8.67 -9.77
N LYS A 83 -7.13 -7.48 -10.35
CA LYS A 83 -7.96 -6.98 -11.44
C LYS A 83 -7.85 -7.81 -12.71
N ALA A 84 -6.64 -8.24 -13.05
CA ALA A 84 -6.41 -9.13 -14.18
C ALA A 84 -7.09 -10.49 -13.97
N ALA A 85 -7.04 -11.02 -12.75
CA ALA A 85 -7.74 -12.24 -12.39
C ALA A 85 -9.27 -12.08 -12.50
N GLN A 86 -9.83 -11.01 -11.95
CA GLN A 86 -11.27 -10.70 -12.05
C GLN A 86 -11.72 -10.59 -13.51
N ALA A 87 -10.95 -9.91 -14.36
CA ALA A 87 -11.24 -9.78 -15.78
C ALA A 87 -11.19 -11.14 -16.52
N ALA A 88 -10.39 -12.09 -16.04
CA ALA A 88 -10.31 -13.45 -16.55
C ALA A 88 -11.30 -14.43 -15.90
N GLY A 89 -12.23 -13.96 -15.06
CA GLY A 89 -13.18 -14.83 -14.34
C GLY A 89 -12.53 -15.68 -13.23
N LYS A 90 -11.32 -15.34 -12.80
CA LYS A 90 -10.59 -16.05 -11.74
C LYS A 90 -10.87 -15.46 -10.36
N HIS A 91 -10.87 -16.34 -9.35
CA HIS A 91 -10.98 -15.98 -7.93
C HIS A 91 -9.63 -15.85 -7.22
N HIS A 92 -9.65 -15.35 -5.98
CA HIS A 92 -8.47 -15.10 -5.16
C HIS A 92 -7.53 -16.30 -4.98
N GLU A 93 -8.06 -17.52 -4.93
CA GLU A 93 -7.29 -18.76 -4.83
C GLU A 93 -6.29 -18.92 -5.98
N HIS A 94 -6.72 -18.63 -7.22
CA HIS A 94 -5.84 -18.67 -8.40
C HIS A 94 -4.71 -17.65 -8.32
N VAL A 95 -4.98 -16.47 -7.75
CA VAL A 95 -3.93 -15.43 -7.57
C VAL A 95 -2.92 -15.86 -6.51
N LEU A 96 -3.38 -16.55 -5.46
CA LEU A 96 -2.49 -17.12 -4.44
C LEU A 96 -1.58 -18.21 -5.01
N GLU A 97 -2.12 -19.05 -5.90
CA GLU A 97 -1.39 -20.09 -6.63
C GLU A 97 -0.38 -19.51 -7.63
N ASP A 98 -0.81 -18.57 -8.47
CA ASP A 98 -0.01 -17.97 -9.55
C ASP A 98 1.20 -17.15 -9.01
N PHE A 99 1.08 -16.54 -7.82
CA PHE A 99 2.07 -15.55 -7.32
C PHE A 99 2.64 -15.82 -5.92
N SER A 100 2.30 -16.94 -5.26
CA SER A 100 2.88 -17.37 -3.97
C SER A 100 2.93 -16.28 -2.88
N TYR A 101 1.76 -15.86 -2.39
CA TYR A 101 1.60 -14.90 -1.28
C TYR A 101 1.76 -15.52 0.11
N LYS A 102 2.78 -16.37 0.33
CA LYS A 102 2.97 -17.08 1.61
C LYS A 102 3.02 -16.11 2.80
N GLY A 103 2.10 -16.26 3.75
CA GLY A 103 1.97 -15.40 4.93
C GLY A 103 1.41 -14.00 4.65
N ARG A 104 0.96 -13.72 3.41
CA ARG A 104 0.31 -12.47 2.99
C ARG A 104 -0.99 -12.74 2.22
N GLU A 105 -1.63 -13.88 2.45
CA GLU A 105 -2.85 -14.31 1.78
C GLU A 105 -4.01 -13.31 2.02
N PHE A 106 -4.01 -12.68 3.20
CA PHE A 106 -4.97 -11.63 3.56
C PHE A 106 -4.87 -10.41 2.64
N ALA A 107 -3.69 -10.09 2.10
CA ALA A 107 -3.48 -8.94 1.22
C ALA A 107 -4.25 -9.13 -0.10
N VAL A 108 -4.21 -10.34 -0.66
CA VAL A 108 -4.96 -10.70 -1.87
C VAL A 108 -6.47 -10.65 -1.59
N LYS A 109 -6.93 -11.20 -0.47
CA LYS A 109 -8.36 -11.14 -0.09
C LYS A 109 -8.85 -9.69 0.06
N ASN A 110 -8.08 -8.84 0.72
CA ASN A 110 -8.39 -7.41 0.85
C ASN A 110 -8.39 -6.71 -0.51
N ALA A 111 -7.40 -6.98 -1.37
CA ALA A 111 -7.34 -6.44 -2.72
C ALA A 111 -8.57 -6.85 -3.56
N PHE A 112 -9.05 -8.10 -3.47
CA PHE A 112 -10.30 -8.53 -4.15
C PHE A 112 -11.52 -7.73 -3.71
N ARG A 113 -11.66 -7.46 -2.41
CA ARG A 113 -12.72 -6.61 -1.86
C ARG A 113 -12.60 -5.16 -2.34
N ASP A 114 -11.39 -4.61 -2.28
CA ASP A 114 -11.15 -3.18 -2.45
C ASP A 114 -11.02 -2.75 -3.92
N ALA A 115 -10.68 -3.68 -4.81
CA ALA A 115 -10.45 -3.37 -6.22
C ALA A 115 -11.77 -3.06 -6.97
N GLY A 116 -12.95 -3.39 -6.44
CA GLY A 116 -14.23 -3.37 -7.18
C GLY A 116 -14.55 -2.11 -7.98
N LYS A 117 -14.10 -0.92 -7.56
CA LYS A 117 -14.42 0.36 -8.22
C LYS A 117 -13.44 0.82 -9.32
N SER A 118 -12.32 0.12 -9.51
CA SER A 118 -11.27 0.49 -10.47
C SER A 118 -11.33 -0.37 -11.74
N SER A 119 -11.06 0.20 -12.91
CA SER A 119 -10.91 -0.58 -14.15
C SER A 119 -9.52 -1.23 -14.22
N LEU A 120 -9.37 -2.28 -15.05
CA LEU A 120 -8.07 -2.92 -15.29
C LEU A 120 -7.10 -1.93 -15.98
N GLU A 121 -7.65 -1.12 -16.88
CA GLU A 121 -6.99 -0.05 -17.62
C GLU A 121 -6.45 1.02 -16.67
N GLN A 122 -7.26 1.44 -15.70
CA GLN A 122 -6.82 2.38 -14.67
C GLN A 122 -5.66 1.82 -13.86
N MET A 123 -5.73 0.55 -13.41
CA MET A 123 -4.63 -0.06 -12.66
C MET A 123 -3.36 -0.18 -13.51
N ARG A 124 -3.49 -0.52 -14.79
CA ARG A 124 -2.37 -0.57 -15.74
C ARG A 124 -1.71 0.80 -15.88
N ALA A 125 -2.49 1.86 -16.05
CA ALA A 125 -1.96 3.23 -16.15
C ALA A 125 -1.21 3.64 -14.86
N CYS A 126 -1.74 3.32 -13.68
CA CYS A 126 -1.04 3.55 -12.42
C CYS A 126 0.31 2.83 -12.35
N VAL A 127 0.37 1.56 -12.74
CA VAL A 127 1.63 0.79 -12.78
C VAL A 127 2.64 1.41 -13.74
N LEU A 128 2.20 1.94 -14.89
CA LEU A 128 3.08 2.64 -15.83
C LEU A 128 3.63 3.95 -15.25
N ILE A 129 2.79 4.73 -14.56
CA ILE A 129 3.24 5.95 -13.85
C ILE A 129 4.30 5.60 -12.81
N LEU A 130 4.09 4.55 -12.03
CA LEU A 130 5.03 4.11 -11.00
C LEU A 130 6.37 3.63 -11.59
N ARG A 131 6.32 2.91 -12.71
CA ARG A 131 7.53 2.53 -13.48
C ARG A 131 8.32 3.77 -13.91
N ASP A 132 7.65 4.77 -14.49
CA ASP A 132 8.31 5.98 -14.98
C ASP A 132 8.90 6.80 -13.82
N THR A 133 8.22 6.79 -12.67
CA THR A 133 8.69 7.44 -11.44
C THR A 133 9.92 6.74 -10.87
N ASP A 134 9.98 5.40 -10.90
CA ASP A 134 11.14 4.63 -10.46
C ASP A 134 12.38 4.93 -11.32
N ALA A 135 12.19 5.05 -12.64
CA ALA A 135 13.25 5.48 -13.55
C ALA A 135 13.72 6.89 -13.20
N ALA A 136 12.80 7.85 -13.00
CA ALA A 136 13.13 9.23 -12.67
C ALA A 136 13.87 9.37 -11.32
N LEU A 137 13.49 8.59 -10.30
CA LEU A 137 14.18 8.54 -9.01
C LEU A 137 15.63 8.09 -9.16
N LYS A 138 15.91 7.18 -10.09
CA LYS A 138 17.25 6.61 -10.31
C LYS A 138 18.11 7.44 -11.27
N SER A 139 17.49 8.28 -12.10
CA SER A 139 18.19 8.99 -13.19
C SER A 139 18.25 10.50 -13.03
N THR A 140 17.56 11.10 -12.06
CA THR A 140 17.50 12.56 -11.87
C THR A 140 18.03 12.99 -10.50
N ARG A 141 18.35 14.27 -10.36
CA ARG A 141 18.70 14.91 -9.06
C ARG A 141 17.49 15.60 -8.42
N LEU A 142 16.28 15.30 -8.89
CA LEU A 142 15.05 15.88 -8.33
C LEU A 142 14.78 15.29 -6.94
N ASP A 143 14.09 16.07 -6.12
CA ASP A 143 13.66 15.60 -4.80
C ASP A 143 12.72 14.39 -4.97
N GLY A 144 13.10 13.26 -4.36
CA GLY A 144 12.36 12.02 -4.50
C GLY A 144 10.95 12.08 -3.94
N ARG A 145 10.70 12.94 -2.96
CA ARG A 145 9.35 13.17 -2.44
C ARG A 145 8.48 13.90 -3.45
N ILE A 146 9.01 14.92 -4.12
CA ILE A 146 8.29 15.65 -5.17
C ILE A 146 7.89 14.70 -6.30
N LEU A 147 8.79 13.81 -6.72
CA LEU A 147 8.50 12.81 -7.76
C LEU A 147 7.37 11.86 -7.35
N ILE A 148 7.31 11.45 -6.08
CA ILE A 148 6.25 10.57 -5.58
C ILE A 148 4.92 11.31 -5.45
N GLU A 149 4.92 12.56 -4.98
CA GLU A 149 3.72 13.41 -4.92
C GLU A 149 3.13 13.67 -6.31
N GLU A 150 3.99 13.94 -7.31
CA GLU A 150 3.59 14.07 -8.71
C GLU A 150 2.98 12.74 -9.23
N ALA A 151 3.64 11.62 -8.97
CA ALA A 151 3.15 10.29 -9.37
C ALA A 151 1.76 10.00 -8.82
N ILE A 152 1.53 10.27 -7.52
CA ILE A 152 0.22 10.10 -6.87
C ILE A 152 -0.82 11.01 -7.51
N THR A 153 -0.47 12.27 -7.77
CA THR A 153 -1.37 13.23 -8.42
C THR A 153 -1.76 12.79 -9.82
N ARG A 154 -0.79 12.29 -10.61
CA ARG A 154 -1.03 11.72 -11.95
C ARG A 154 -1.93 10.49 -11.88
N MET A 155 -1.72 9.60 -10.90
CA MET A 155 -2.57 8.42 -10.70
C MET A 155 -4.01 8.78 -10.33
N LEU A 156 -4.23 9.82 -9.51
CA LEU A 156 -5.57 10.33 -9.16
C LEU A 156 -6.33 10.91 -10.38
N ALA A 157 -5.59 11.41 -11.37
CA ALA A 157 -6.14 11.99 -12.58
C ALA A 157 -6.49 10.96 -13.67
N VAL A 158 -5.98 9.72 -13.60
CA VAL A 158 -6.28 8.65 -14.58
C VAL A 158 -7.80 8.43 -14.67
N GLU A 159 -8.38 8.54 -15.86
CA GLU A 159 -9.81 8.31 -16.13
C GLU A 159 -10.20 6.83 -15.97
N ARG A 160 -11.50 6.56 -15.79
CA ARG A 160 -12.02 5.19 -15.57
C ARG A 160 -12.21 4.43 -16.86
#